data_AF-A0A7J4EQW7-F1
#
_entry.id   AF-A0A7J4EQW7-F1
#
_cell.length_a   1.000
_cell.length_b   1.000
_cell.length_c   1.000
_cell.angle_alpha   90.00
_cell.angle_beta   90.00
_cell.angle_gamma   90.00
#
_symmetry.space_group_name_H-M   'P 1'
#
loop_
_entity.id
_entity.type
_entity.pdbx_description
1 polymer ?
#
loop_
_entity_poly.entity_id
_entity_poly.type
_entity_poly.pdbx_seq_one_letter_code
_entity_poly.pdbx_strand_id
1 'polypeptide(L)' 'YLGIPLYQAHASGHAAPHEIKHVIAEISPKKVIPIHTEKPELFKGYISDLGIDVVIPDEGSKFELY' A
#
# COMPACT_ATOMS: atom_id res chain seq x y z
N TYR A 1 -6.15 -19.84 -25.83
CA TYR A 1 -6.12 -19.46 -24.41
C TYR A 1 -6.50 -20.71 -23.61
N LEU A 2 -5.56 -21.43 -23.01
CA LEU A 2 -5.90 -22.59 -22.17
C LEU A 2 -6.51 -22.04 -20.88
N GLY A 3 -7.76 -22.36 -20.58
CA GLY A 3 -8.51 -21.89 -19.40
C GLY A 3 -8.00 -22.45 -18.07
N ILE A 4 -6.68 -22.55 -17.91
CA ILE A 4 -6.03 -23.01 -16.69
C ILE A 4 -5.75 -21.77 -15.84
N PRO A 5 -6.31 -21.67 -14.62
CA PRO A 5 -6.02 -20.58 -13.72
C PRO A 5 -4.56 -20.64 -13.25
N LEU A 6 -3.82 -19.57 -13.48
CA LEU A 6 -2.45 -19.40 -12.99
C LEU A 6 -2.50 -18.96 -11.53
N TYR A 7 -2.20 -19.86 -10.61
CA TYR A 7 -2.01 -19.53 -9.21
C TYR A 7 -0.50 -19.45 -8.91
N GLN A 8 0.02 -18.25 -8.73
CA GLN A 8 1.39 -18.06 -8.23
C GLN A 8 1.41 -18.14 -6.72
N ALA A 9 2.01 -19.22 -6.18
CA ALA A 9 2.32 -19.30 -4.76
C ALA A 9 3.57 -18.44 -4.48
N HIS A 10 3.38 -17.27 -3.91
CA HIS A 10 4.45 -16.37 -3.49
C HIS A 10 4.68 -16.51 -1.98
N ALA A 11 5.92 -16.78 -1.57
CA ALA A 11 6.37 -16.76 -0.17
C ALA A 11 7.49 -15.73 0.01
N SER A 12 7.25 -14.48 -0.41
CA SER A 12 8.23 -13.39 -0.33
C SER A 12 8.31 -12.74 1.06
N GLY A 13 7.44 -13.14 1.99
CA GLY A 13 7.30 -12.54 3.32
C GLY A 13 6.69 -11.13 3.33
N HIS A 14 6.35 -10.58 2.16
CA HIS A 14 5.70 -9.28 2.00
C HIS A 14 4.20 -9.45 1.79
N ALA A 15 3.40 -8.58 2.39
CA ALA A 15 1.97 -8.53 2.14
C ALA A 15 1.67 -8.20 0.67
N ALA A 16 0.73 -8.91 0.09
CA ALA A 16 0.23 -8.60 -1.25
C ALA A 16 -0.53 -7.26 -1.26
N PRO A 17 -0.66 -6.57 -2.40
CA PRO A 17 -1.32 -5.27 -2.46
C PRO A 17 -2.72 -5.24 -1.84
N HIS A 18 -3.53 -6.26 -2.11
CA HIS A 18 -4.89 -6.35 -1.57
C HIS A 18 -4.92 -6.55 -0.05
N GLU A 19 -3.95 -7.27 0.52
CA GLU A 19 -3.81 -7.42 1.97
C GLU A 19 -3.43 -6.09 2.61
N ILE A 20 -2.52 -5.33 2.00
CA ILE A 20 -2.15 -4.00 2.49
C ILE A 20 -3.38 -3.06 2.48
N LYS A 21 -4.13 -3.04 1.38
CA LYS A 21 -5.35 -2.24 1.29
C LYS A 21 -6.42 -2.66 2.30
N HIS A 22 -6.58 -3.97 2.52
CA HIS A 22 -7.48 -4.49 3.53
C HIS A 22 -7.09 -4.03 4.94
N VAL A 23 -5.81 -4.15 5.31
CA VAL A 23 -5.30 -3.68 6.61
C VAL A 23 -5.51 -2.19 6.79
N ILE A 24 -5.27 -1.39 5.75
CA ILE A 24 -5.48 0.06 5.80
C ILE A 24 -6.97 0.40 6.00
N ALA A 25 -7.86 -0.30 5.29
CA ALA A 25 -9.30 -0.11 5.45
C ALA A 25 -9.78 -0.53 6.85
N GLU A 26 -9.23 -1.62 7.40
CA GLU A 26 -9.58 -2.13 8.73
C GLU A 26 -9.10 -1.20 9.85
N ILE A 27 -7.86 -0.72 9.77
CA ILE A 27 -7.28 0.21 10.75
C ILE A 27 -7.94 1.60 10.64
N SER A 28 -8.34 2.00 9.42
CA SER A 28 -8.88 3.33 9.10
C SER A 28 -8.01 4.48 9.66
N PRO A 29 -6.70 4.52 9.35
CA PRO A 29 -5.79 5.51 9.90
C PRO A 29 -6.09 6.91 9.35
N LYS A 30 -5.74 7.94 10.13
CA LYS A 30 -5.81 9.33 9.67
C LYS A 30 -4.82 9.60 8.52
N LYS A 31 -3.64 8.98 8.57
CA LYS A 31 -2.55 9.16 7.59
C LYS A 31 -1.81 7.86 7.31
N VAL A 32 -1.34 7.70 6.08
CA VAL A 32 -0.45 6.60 5.66
C VAL A 32 0.79 7.17 4.99
N ILE A 33 1.98 6.65 5.38
CA ILE A 33 3.28 7.08 4.84
C ILE A 33 4.00 5.83 4.29
N PRO A 34 4.07 5.62 2.97
CA PRO A 34 4.78 4.50 2.38
C PRO A 34 6.30 4.76 2.37
N ILE A 35 7.10 3.88 2.97
CA ILE A 35 8.57 4.06 3.11
C ILE A 35 9.43 2.99 2.40
N HIS A 36 8.86 1.82 2.09
CA HIS A 36 9.59 0.71 1.46
C HIS A 36 8.92 0.31 0.13
N THR A 37 8.79 1.28 -0.77
CA THR A 37 8.25 1.08 -2.11
C THR A 37 8.99 1.94 -3.11
N GLU A 38 9.31 1.38 -4.27
CA GLU A 38 9.93 2.13 -5.37
C GLU A 38 8.91 3.03 -6.10
N LYS A 39 7.60 2.82 -5.86
CA LYS A 39 6.52 3.50 -6.58
C LYS A 39 5.43 4.01 -5.62
N PRO A 40 5.72 4.99 -4.76
CA PRO A 40 4.78 5.51 -3.78
C PRO A 40 3.53 6.14 -4.40
N GLU A 41 3.65 6.72 -5.61
CA GLU A 41 2.50 7.27 -6.34
C GLU A 41 1.48 6.20 -6.76
N LEU A 42 1.95 5.03 -7.19
CA LEU A 42 1.06 3.91 -7.51
C LEU A 42 0.35 3.41 -6.25
N PHE A 43 1.07 3.35 -5.12
CA PHE A 43 0.48 2.99 -3.84
C PHE A 43 -0.64 3.96 -3.46
N LYS A 44 -0.39 5.27 -3.53
CA LYS A 44 -1.40 6.32 -3.27
C LYS A 44 -2.62 6.18 -4.16
N GLY A 45 -2.43 5.95 -5.46
CA GLY A 45 -3.54 5.71 -6.39
C GLY A 45 -4.35 4.46 -6.04
N TYR A 46 -3.67 3.38 -5.65
CA TYR A 46 -4.29 2.09 -5.35
C TYR A 46 -5.24 2.12 -4.14
N ILE A 47 -4.98 2.99 -3.17
CA ILE A 47 -5.80 3.14 -1.94
C ILE A 47 -6.66 4.41 -1.92
N SER A 48 -6.68 5.17 -3.03
CA SER A 48 -7.36 6.47 -3.10
C SER A 48 -8.87 6.42 -2.82
N ASP A 49 -9.50 5.29 -3.12
CA ASP A 49 -10.91 5.00 -2.84
C ASP A 49 -11.24 4.88 -1.33
N LEU A 50 -10.22 4.69 -0.47
CA LEU A 50 -10.41 4.65 0.97
C LEU A 50 -10.52 6.05 1.60
N GLY A 51 -10.24 7.12 0.85
CA GLY A 51 -10.34 8.50 1.35
C GLY A 51 -9.33 8.86 2.45
N ILE A 52 -8.21 8.14 2.50
CA ILE A 52 -7.16 8.33 3.52
C ILE A 52 -6.13 9.36 3.03
N ASP A 53 -5.60 10.17 3.94
CA ASP A 53 -4.50 11.07 3.65
C ASP A 53 -3.19 10.29 3.48
N VAL A 54 -2.64 10.31 2.27
CA VAL A 54 -1.40 9.61 1.92
C VAL A 54 -0.29 10.63 1.69
N VAL A 55 0.73 10.57 2.56
CA VAL A 55 1.88 11.46 2.50
C VAL A 55 3.05 10.70 1.90
N ILE A 56 3.53 11.17 0.75
CA ILE A 56 4.69 10.57 0.08
C ILE A 56 5.95 11.21 0.66
N PRO A 57 6.83 10.43 1.32
CA PRO A 57 8.03 10.97 1.92
C PRO A 57 9.15 11.15 0.89
N ASP A 58 9.90 12.26 1.02
CA ASP A 58 11.23 12.38 0.46
C ASP A 58 12.28 11.88 1.48
N GLU A 59 13.43 11.39 1.00
CA GLU A 59 14.50 10.93 1.89
C GLU A 59 14.95 12.06 2.85
N GLY A 60 14.99 11.76 4.14
CA GLY A 60 15.33 12.74 5.19
C GLY A 60 14.16 13.61 5.66
N SER A 61 12.94 13.40 5.14
CA SER A 61 11.74 14.10 5.61
C SER A 61 11.44 13.81 7.07
N LYS A 62 11.04 14.85 7.81
CA LYS A 62 10.54 14.73 9.20
C LYS A 62 9.05 14.98 9.20
N PHE A 63 8.33 14.16 9.95
CA PHE A 63 6.88 14.26 10.10
C PHE A 63 6.55 14.55 11.57
N GLU A 64 5.76 15.59 11.80
CA GLU A 64 5.10 15.80 13.08
C GLU A 64 3.76 15.08 13.07
N LEU A 65 3.58 14.19 14.05
CA LEU A 65 2.32 13.49 14.27
C LEU A 65 1.56 14.28 15.34
N TYR A 66 0.47 14.92 14.91
CA TYR A 66 -0.41 15.74 15.76
C TYR A 66 -1.46 14.90 16.48
#